data_AF-A0A562PNL4-F1
#
_entry.id   AF-A0A562PNL4-F1
#
_cell.length_a   1.000
_cell.length_b   1.000
_cell.length_c   1.000
_cell.angle_alpha   90.00
_cell.angle_beta   90.00
_cell.angle_gamma   90.00
#
_symmetry.space_group_name_H-M   'P 1'
#
loop_
_entity.id
_entity.type
_entity.pdbx_description
1 polymer ?
#
loop_
_entity_poly.entity_id
_entity_poly.type
_entity_poly.pdbx_seq_one_letter_code
_entity_poly.pdbx_strand_id
1 'polypeptide(L)'
;MQPTNEIHSLYRSAFDDLPSDQYGVLVENEVDAIRLKWLASVVGENKLRGSVAKYHVRYPDCKPYVSLLLKWYHLKVPVKLYAAVPVPVYWVYILRMQCEPKIKIGMTGRWPFRVWDFVRKANQHDADRDRLASTFDLHASQAWLVGGNKSEAIRREAILKDALFVWQVESPWKSGHTNYGAGGHKEWFDSSQMPLAIELMASFDGAAAAGQTLREALEIASQSVNPDLL
;
A
#
# COMPACT_ATOMS: atom_id res chain seq x y z
N MET A 1 18.84 15.00 2.05
CA MET A 1 18.25 15.20 3.39
C MET A 1 17.47 13.93 3.72
N GLN A 2 17.96 13.12 4.66
CA GLN A 2 17.27 11.91 5.13
C GLN A 2 16.56 12.22 6.45
N PRO A 3 15.21 12.23 6.50
CA PRO A 3 14.47 12.27 7.74
C PRO A 3 13.58 11.02 7.82
N THR A 4 14.16 9.83 7.95
CA THR A 4 13.35 8.60 8.07
C THR A 4 13.86 7.61 9.12
N ASN A 5 15.14 7.64 9.50
CA ASN A 5 15.66 6.70 10.49
C ASN A 5 15.41 7.11 11.95
N GLU A 6 15.27 8.40 12.26
CA GLU A 6 15.07 8.83 13.66
C GLU A 6 13.64 8.59 14.17
N ILE A 7 12.62 8.76 13.32
CA ILE A 7 11.22 8.55 13.73
C ILE A 7 10.94 7.06 13.94
N HIS A 8 11.43 6.18 13.05
CA HIS A 8 11.30 4.73 13.21
C HIS A 8 12.09 4.20 14.42
N SER A 9 13.24 4.80 14.74
CA SER A 9 14.02 4.47 15.93
C SER A 9 13.34 4.90 17.23
N LEU A 10 12.72 6.08 17.27
CA LEU A 10 11.98 6.57 18.44
C LEU A 10 10.73 5.73 18.73
N TYR A 11 10.09 5.18 17.70
CA TYR A 11 8.98 4.25 17.92
C TYR A 11 9.49 2.88 18.36
N ARG A 12 10.50 2.28 17.72
CA ARG A 12 11.03 0.96 18.14
C ARG A 12 11.62 0.94 19.55
N SER A 13 12.25 2.02 20.02
CA SER A 13 12.88 2.06 21.35
C SER A 13 11.95 2.50 22.50
N ALA A 14 10.70 2.88 22.20
CA ALA A 14 9.68 3.17 23.23
C ALA A 14 8.78 1.94 23.52
N PHE A 15 9.08 0.80 22.90
CA PHE A 15 8.37 -0.47 23.08
C PHE A 15 9.24 -1.46 23.82
N ASP A 16 9.50 -1.18 25.10
CA ASP A 16 9.88 -2.25 26.02
C ASP A 16 8.75 -3.30 26.05
N ASP A 17 9.12 -4.56 26.28
CA ASP A 17 8.16 -5.63 26.46
C ASP A 17 7.20 -5.31 27.62
N LEU A 18 5.95 -5.80 27.54
CA LEU A 18 5.06 -5.72 28.69
C LEU A 18 5.79 -6.35 29.89
N PRO A 19 5.65 -5.81 31.11
CA PRO A 19 6.23 -6.47 32.28
C PRO A 19 5.71 -7.90 32.36
N SER A 20 6.49 -8.81 32.94
CA SER A 20 6.16 -10.24 33.01
C SER A 20 4.81 -10.54 33.65
N ASP A 21 4.36 -9.67 34.56
CA ASP A 21 3.07 -9.76 35.22
C ASP A 21 1.91 -9.12 34.45
N GLN A 22 2.20 -8.45 33.33
CA GLN A 22 1.25 -7.75 32.45
C GLN A 22 0.34 -6.79 33.24
N TYR A 23 0.89 -6.15 34.29
CA TYR A 23 0.16 -5.30 35.22
C TYR A 23 -1.02 -6.00 35.94
N GLY A 24 -1.04 -7.33 35.97
CA GLY A 24 -2.13 -8.14 36.52
C GLY A 24 -3.34 -8.28 35.59
N VAL A 25 -3.21 -7.94 34.30
CA VAL A 25 -4.28 -8.02 33.28
C VAL A 25 -4.16 -9.33 32.50
N LEU A 26 -5.27 -9.84 31.99
CA LEU A 26 -5.29 -11.01 31.10
C LEU A 26 -5.01 -10.55 29.65
N VAL A 27 -3.97 -11.13 29.04
CA VAL A 27 -3.60 -10.93 27.63
C VAL A 27 -3.64 -12.27 26.90
N GLU A 28 -4.53 -12.41 25.94
CA GLU A 28 -4.75 -13.68 25.22
C GLU A 28 -4.07 -13.72 23.84
N ASN A 29 -3.76 -12.55 23.27
CA ASN A 29 -3.21 -12.41 21.91
C ASN A 29 -2.41 -11.12 21.75
N GLU A 30 -1.79 -10.96 20.58
CA GLU A 30 -0.99 -9.78 20.22
C GLU A 30 -1.80 -8.47 20.24
N VAL A 31 -3.06 -8.51 19.81
CA VAL A 31 -3.95 -7.34 19.78
C VAL A 31 -4.19 -6.82 21.19
N ASP A 32 -4.38 -7.70 22.16
CA ASP A 32 -4.54 -7.34 23.56
C ASP A 32 -3.23 -6.81 24.17
N ALA A 33 -2.09 -7.35 23.76
CA ALA A 33 -0.79 -6.81 24.15
C ALA A 33 -0.60 -5.37 23.65
N ILE A 34 -0.92 -5.09 22.38
CA ILE A 34 -0.87 -3.74 21.79
C ILE A 34 -1.80 -2.79 22.55
N ARG A 35 -3.04 -3.21 22.82
CA ARG A 35 -4.02 -2.42 23.57
C ARG A 35 -3.53 -2.11 24.98
N LEU A 36 -2.96 -3.09 25.66
CA LEU A 36 -2.47 -2.95 27.03
C LEU A 36 -1.26 -2.00 27.10
N LYS A 37 -0.34 -2.10 26.15
CA LYS A 37 0.79 -1.16 26.01
C LYS A 37 0.31 0.28 25.79
N TRP A 38 -0.62 0.48 24.86
CA TRP A 38 -1.21 1.80 24.62
C TRP A 38 -1.98 2.32 25.84
N LEU A 39 -2.72 1.45 26.52
CA LEU A 39 -3.46 1.84 27.71
C LEU A 39 -2.51 2.26 28.84
N ALA A 40 -1.42 1.54 29.05
CA ALA A 40 -0.39 1.88 30.03
C ALA A 40 0.28 3.23 29.71
N SER A 41 0.56 3.54 28.43
CA SER A 41 1.16 4.82 28.05
C SER A 41 0.22 6.02 28.19
N VAL A 42 -1.09 5.82 28.04
CA VAL A 42 -2.10 6.89 28.19
C VAL A 42 -2.51 7.12 29.64
N VAL A 43 -2.73 6.04 30.40
CA VAL A 43 -3.26 6.11 31.77
C VAL A 43 -2.14 6.16 32.82
N GLY A 44 -0.98 5.60 32.50
CA GLY A 44 0.14 5.39 33.42
C GLY A 44 0.02 4.08 34.19
N GLU A 45 1.15 3.38 34.34
CA GLU A 45 1.24 2.05 34.95
C GLU A 45 0.68 2.00 36.38
N ASN A 46 1.02 2.99 37.22
CA ASN A 46 0.58 3.04 38.62
C ASN A 46 -0.93 3.10 38.76
N LYS A 47 -1.60 3.88 37.89
CA LYS A 47 -3.07 3.96 37.88
C LYS A 47 -3.68 2.67 37.37
N LEU A 48 -3.08 2.05 36.36
CA LEU A 48 -3.52 0.76 35.84
C LEU A 48 -3.48 -0.32 36.94
N ARG A 49 -2.34 -0.45 37.63
CA ARG A 49 -2.16 -1.38 38.75
C ARG A 49 -3.13 -1.13 39.88
N GLY A 50 -3.37 0.14 40.24
CA GLY A 50 -4.35 0.51 41.26
C GLY A 50 -5.79 0.09 40.90
N SER A 51 -6.17 0.20 39.63
CA SER A 51 -7.48 -0.23 39.14
C SER A 51 -7.61 -1.75 39.10
N VAL A 52 -6.55 -2.47 38.71
CA VAL A 52 -6.50 -3.93 38.76
C VAL A 52 -6.57 -4.44 40.21
N ALA A 53 -5.88 -3.80 41.15
CA ALA A 53 -5.95 -4.16 42.57
C ALA A 53 -7.38 -4.03 43.12
N LYS A 54 -8.11 -2.96 42.76
CA LYS A 54 -9.53 -2.80 43.13
C LYS A 54 -10.42 -3.90 42.55
N TYR A 55 -10.11 -4.37 41.34
CA TYR A 55 -10.82 -5.49 40.75
C TYR A 55 -10.58 -6.79 41.52
N HIS A 56 -9.33 -7.08 41.88
CA HIS A 56 -8.97 -8.27 42.64
C HIS A 56 -9.59 -8.31 44.05
N VAL A 57 -9.82 -7.16 44.69
CA VAL A 57 -10.60 -7.13 45.95
C VAL A 57 -12.00 -7.72 45.78
N ARG A 58 -12.62 -7.51 44.61
CA ARG A 58 -13.96 -8.02 44.30
C ARG A 58 -13.94 -9.41 43.65
N TYR A 59 -12.87 -9.73 42.92
CA TYR A 59 -12.67 -10.97 42.18
C TYR A 59 -11.23 -11.48 42.37
N PRO A 60 -10.91 -12.13 43.51
CA PRO A 60 -9.53 -12.42 43.91
C PRO A 60 -8.73 -13.29 42.93
N ASP A 61 -9.39 -14.24 42.28
CA ASP A 61 -8.73 -15.24 41.42
C ASP A 61 -8.85 -14.93 39.93
N CYS A 62 -9.40 -13.77 39.57
CA CYS A 62 -9.67 -13.42 38.18
C CYS A 62 -8.86 -12.21 37.74
N LYS A 63 -8.12 -12.34 36.64
CA LYS A 63 -7.51 -11.19 35.97
C LYS A 63 -8.55 -10.48 35.10
N PRO A 64 -8.62 -9.13 35.10
CA PRO A 64 -9.50 -8.42 34.19
C PRO A 64 -8.98 -8.51 32.75
N TYR A 65 -9.88 -8.52 31.77
CA TYR A 65 -9.53 -8.38 30.36
C TYR A 65 -9.10 -6.94 30.03
N VAL A 66 -8.24 -6.76 29.02
CA VAL A 66 -7.83 -5.42 28.53
C VAL A 66 -9.05 -4.59 28.08
N SER A 67 -10.04 -5.23 27.44
CA SER A 67 -11.30 -4.60 27.01
C SER A 67 -12.12 -4.02 28.17
N LEU A 68 -12.07 -4.66 29.33
CA LEU A 68 -12.76 -4.21 30.54
C LEU A 68 -12.12 -2.93 31.07
N LEU A 69 -10.78 -2.86 31.10
CA LEU A 69 -10.07 -1.66 31.52
C LEU A 69 -10.32 -0.49 30.55
N LEU A 70 -10.28 -0.74 29.24
CA LEU A 70 -10.62 0.27 28.23
C LEU A 70 -12.02 0.85 28.44
N LYS A 71 -12.99 0.02 28.85
CA LYS A 71 -14.35 0.45 29.18
C LYS A 71 -14.39 1.33 30.44
N TRP A 72 -13.65 0.99 31.49
CA TRP A 72 -13.61 1.80 32.73
C TRP A 72 -13.02 3.19 32.52
N TYR A 73 -12.01 3.29 31.66
CA TYR A 73 -11.39 4.58 31.33
C TYR A 73 -12.08 5.33 30.18
N HIS A 74 -13.12 4.75 29.58
CA HIS A 74 -13.82 5.31 28.41
C HIS A 74 -12.88 5.59 27.22
N LEU A 75 -11.91 4.71 26.99
CA LEU A 75 -10.89 4.88 25.96
C LEU A 75 -11.14 3.97 24.75
N LYS A 76 -10.86 4.49 23.55
CA LYS A 76 -10.84 3.74 22.29
C LYS A 76 -9.42 3.71 21.77
N VAL A 77 -8.87 2.50 21.60
CA VAL A 77 -7.52 2.31 21.08
C VAL A 77 -7.48 2.73 19.59
N PRO A 78 -6.59 3.64 19.18
CA PRO A 78 -6.45 4.07 17.80
C PRO A 78 -6.15 2.92 16.84
N VAL A 79 -6.85 2.88 15.70
CA VAL A 79 -6.70 1.81 14.70
C VAL A 79 -5.26 1.69 14.15
N LYS A 80 -4.56 2.83 14.07
CA LYS A 80 -3.15 2.93 13.63
C LYS A 80 -2.15 2.12 14.48
N LEU A 81 -2.57 1.57 15.61
CA LEU A 81 -1.74 0.74 16.48
C LEU A 81 -1.81 -0.74 16.10
N TYR A 82 -2.89 -1.19 15.45
CA TYR A 82 -3.08 -2.59 15.06
C TYR A 82 -2.51 -2.92 13.69
N ALA A 83 -2.41 -1.92 12.83
CA ALA A 83 -1.83 -2.05 11.51
C ALA A 83 -0.70 -1.03 11.42
N ALA A 84 0.48 -1.46 10.97
CA ALA A 84 1.39 -0.54 10.32
C ALA A 84 0.54 0.19 9.27
N VAL A 85 0.28 1.48 9.46
CA VAL A 85 -0.47 2.27 8.48
C VAL A 85 0.35 2.14 7.20
N PRO A 86 -0.09 1.40 6.17
CA PRO A 86 0.66 1.38 4.95
C PRO A 86 0.61 2.83 4.48
N VAL A 87 1.75 3.52 4.50
CA VAL A 87 1.84 4.86 3.92
C VAL A 87 1.30 4.68 2.51
N PRO A 88 0.18 5.32 2.16
CA PRO A 88 -0.51 5.00 0.91
C PRO A 88 0.41 5.38 -0.23
N VAL A 89 1.04 4.39 -0.86
CA VAL A 89 2.04 4.62 -1.88
C VAL A 89 1.32 4.74 -3.22
N TYR A 90 1.37 5.91 -3.85
CA TYR A 90 0.82 6.09 -5.18
C TYR A 90 1.92 6.11 -6.24
N TRP A 91 1.57 5.52 -7.38
CA TRP A 91 2.39 5.44 -8.58
C TRP A 91 1.62 6.03 -9.74
N VAL A 92 2.31 6.75 -10.62
CA VAL A 92 1.82 7.07 -11.96
C VAL A 92 2.57 6.16 -12.94
N TYR A 93 1.83 5.43 -13.77
CA TYR A 93 2.38 4.43 -14.67
C TYR A 93 2.06 4.76 -16.13
N ILE A 94 2.95 4.28 -17.00
CA ILE A 94 2.79 4.23 -18.45
C ILE A 94 3.02 2.78 -18.87
N LEU A 95 1.97 2.10 -19.32
CA LEU A 95 2.04 0.72 -19.81
C LEU A 95 2.09 0.74 -21.33
N ARG A 96 3.10 0.10 -21.91
CA ARG A 96 3.19 -0.10 -23.36
C ARG A 96 2.64 -1.48 -23.70
N MET A 97 1.72 -1.56 -24.65
CA MET A 97 1.26 -2.84 -25.15
C MET A 97 2.34 -3.50 -26.02
N GLN A 98 2.47 -4.82 -25.89
CA GLN A 98 3.36 -5.63 -26.72
C GLN A 98 2.72 -5.92 -28.09
N CYS A 99 1.39 -6.08 -28.12
CA CYS A 99 0.65 -6.54 -29.30
C CYS A 99 0.03 -5.41 -30.15
N GLU A 100 -0.02 -4.17 -29.64
CA GLU A 100 -0.58 -3.03 -30.35
C GLU A 100 0.30 -1.78 -30.11
N PRO A 101 0.37 -0.83 -31.06
CA PRO A 101 1.13 0.41 -30.91
C PRO A 101 0.42 1.41 -29.99
N LYS A 102 0.07 0.99 -28.77
CA LYS A 102 -0.69 1.77 -27.80
C LYS A 102 0.00 1.81 -26.46
N ILE A 103 -0.13 2.93 -25.78
CA ILE A 103 0.25 3.11 -24.39
C ILE A 103 -0.98 3.43 -23.54
N LYS A 104 -0.96 2.98 -22.29
CA LYS A 104 -1.95 3.31 -21.28
C LYS A 104 -1.31 4.13 -20.18
N ILE A 105 -1.96 5.22 -19.80
CA ILE A 105 -1.53 6.06 -18.69
C ILE A 105 -2.52 5.95 -17.55
N GLY A 106 -2.03 5.78 -16.33
CA GLY A 106 -2.89 5.82 -15.16
C GLY A 106 -2.14 5.96 -13.84
N MET A 107 -2.88 5.99 -12.74
CA MET A 107 -2.30 5.92 -11.39
C MET A 107 -2.81 4.72 -10.60
N THR A 108 -2.03 4.28 -9.61
CA THR A 108 -2.41 3.17 -8.73
C THR A 108 -1.72 3.21 -7.37
N GLY A 109 -2.38 2.64 -6.37
CA GLY A 109 -1.77 2.34 -5.07
C GLY A 109 -1.15 0.94 -4.95
N ARG A 110 -1.22 0.14 -6.03
CA ARG A 110 -0.89 -1.30 -6.01
C ARG A 110 0.07 -1.67 -7.14
N TRP A 111 1.08 -0.85 -7.41
CA TRP A 111 2.10 -1.19 -8.40
C TRP A 111 2.99 -2.33 -7.86
N PRO A 112 3.37 -3.35 -8.66
CA PRO A 112 2.99 -3.59 -10.07
C PRO A 112 1.64 -4.32 -10.25
N PHE A 113 1.04 -4.84 -9.19
CA PHE A 113 -0.18 -5.68 -9.23
C PHE A 113 -1.39 -5.09 -9.98
N ARG A 114 -1.46 -3.77 -10.18
CA ARG A 114 -2.47 -3.12 -11.04
C ARG A 114 -2.52 -3.71 -12.45
N VAL A 115 -1.39 -4.17 -13.00
CA VAL A 115 -1.36 -4.68 -14.38
C VAL A 115 -2.19 -5.95 -14.56
N TRP A 116 -2.35 -6.74 -13.49
CA TRP A 116 -3.16 -7.96 -13.47
C TRP A 116 -4.63 -7.66 -13.70
N ASP A 117 -5.12 -6.51 -13.23
CA ASP A 117 -6.53 -6.13 -13.42
C ASP A 117 -6.89 -5.97 -14.91
N PHE A 118 -5.91 -5.74 -15.79
CA PHE A 118 -6.13 -5.62 -17.24
C PHE A 118 -6.15 -6.97 -17.97
N VAL A 119 -5.45 -7.98 -17.44
CA VAL A 119 -5.28 -9.29 -18.10
C VAL A 119 -6.11 -10.40 -17.47
N ARG A 120 -6.39 -10.33 -16.16
CA ARG A 120 -7.12 -11.37 -15.40
C ARG A 120 -8.55 -11.48 -15.88
N LYS A 121 -8.96 -12.65 -16.36
CA LYS A 121 -10.39 -12.98 -16.53
C LYS A 121 -10.89 -13.60 -15.23
N ALA A 122 -12.18 -13.48 -14.94
CA ALA A 122 -12.79 -13.86 -13.66
C ALA A 122 -12.50 -15.31 -13.20
N ASN A 123 -12.06 -16.23 -14.08
CA ASN A 123 -11.97 -17.66 -13.82
C ASN A 123 -10.62 -18.32 -14.20
N GLN A 124 -9.51 -17.59 -14.33
CA GLN A 124 -8.21 -18.17 -14.70
C GLN A 124 -7.11 -17.57 -13.81
N HIS A 125 -6.36 -18.41 -13.07
CA HIS A 125 -5.30 -17.98 -12.15
C HIS A 125 -3.90 -18.36 -12.62
N ASP A 126 -3.71 -19.51 -13.29
CA ASP A 126 -2.37 -20.00 -13.65
C ASP A 126 -1.86 -19.51 -15.02
N ALA A 127 -2.75 -19.02 -15.89
CA ALA A 127 -2.40 -18.49 -17.22
C ALA A 127 -2.04 -16.98 -17.24
N ASP A 128 -2.03 -16.33 -16.08
CA ASP A 128 -2.01 -14.87 -15.99
C ASP A 128 -0.61 -14.25 -16.23
N ARG A 129 0.47 -14.95 -15.88
CA ARG A 129 1.85 -14.44 -16.06
C ARG A 129 2.26 -14.40 -17.55
N ASP A 130 2.06 -15.49 -18.27
CA ASP A 130 2.36 -15.56 -19.71
C ASP A 130 1.48 -14.59 -20.51
N ARG A 131 0.24 -14.40 -20.06
CA ARG A 131 -0.67 -13.42 -20.65
C ARG A 131 -0.22 -11.99 -20.41
N LEU A 132 0.36 -11.70 -19.26
CA LEU A 132 0.89 -10.37 -18.97
C LEU A 132 2.08 -10.03 -19.86
N ALA A 133 3.04 -10.94 -20.02
CA ALA A 133 4.20 -10.75 -20.88
C ALA A 133 3.85 -10.69 -22.39
N SER A 134 2.75 -11.33 -22.81
CA SER A 134 2.25 -11.23 -24.19
C SER A 134 1.35 -10.00 -24.43
N THR A 135 0.83 -9.37 -23.37
CA THR A 135 -0.03 -8.18 -23.49
C THR A 135 0.76 -6.88 -23.35
N PHE A 136 1.71 -6.81 -22.41
CA PHE A 136 2.47 -5.62 -22.11
C PHE A 136 3.98 -5.83 -22.28
N ASP A 137 4.64 -4.81 -22.82
CA ASP A 137 6.10 -4.75 -22.89
C ASP A 137 6.64 -4.48 -21.48
N LEU A 138 7.21 -5.51 -20.87
CA LEU A 138 7.70 -5.46 -19.49
C LEU A 138 8.88 -4.51 -19.29
N HIS A 139 9.66 -4.24 -20.34
CA HIS A 139 10.85 -3.40 -20.27
C HIS A 139 10.54 -1.94 -20.57
N ALA A 140 9.61 -1.69 -21.50
CA ALA A 140 9.21 -0.34 -21.83
C ALA A 140 8.18 0.23 -20.85
N SER A 141 7.31 -0.61 -20.27
CA SER A 141 6.33 -0.17 -19.28
C SER A 141 7.00 0.31 -18.01
N GLN A 142 6.66 1.51 -17.54
CA GLN A 142 7.33 2.19 -16.44
C GLN A 142 6.34 2.82 -15.46
N ALA A 143 6.76 3.00 -14.21
CA ALA A 143 6.02 3.76 -13.21
C ALA A 143 6.94 4.61 -12.32
N TRP A 144 6.43 5.74 -11.88
CA TRP A 144 7.12 6.66 -10.97
C TRP A 144 6.39 6.73 -9.64
N LEU A 145 7.19 6.66 -8.57
CA LEU A 145 6.73 6.75 -7.20
C LEU A 145 6.38 8.20 -6.85
N VAL A 146 5.10 8.46 -6.57
CA VAL A 146 4.62 9.77 -6.08
C VAL A 146 4.57 9.80 -4.54
N GLY A 147 4.56 8.64 -3.88
CA GLY A 147 4.56 8.52 -2.42
C GLY A 147 3.16 8.70 -1.80
N GLY A 148 3.11 9.22 -0.57
CA GLY A 148 1.93 9.32 0.30
C GLY A 148 0.75 10.19 -0.17
N ASN A 149 0.82 10.82 -1.35
CA ASN A 149 -0.07 11.89 -1.77
C ASN A 149 -0.89 11.52 -3.02
N LYS A 150 -2.14 11.08 -2.80
CA LYS A 150 -3.07 10.72 -3.87
C LYS A 150 -3.38 11.88 -4.81
N SER A 151 -3.58 13.08 -4.25
CA SER A 151 -3.95 14.26 -5.02
C SER A 151 -2.85 14.65 -6.01
N GLU A 152 -1.59 14.52 -5.59
CA GLU A 152 -0.44 14.75 -6.46
C GLU A 152 -0.35 13.70 -7.58
N ALA A 153 -0.61 12.43 -7.29
CA ALA A 153 -0.63 11.39 -8.31
C ALA A 153 -1.73 11.65 -9.36
N ILE A 154 -2.92 12.06 -8.93
CA ILE A 154 -4.02 12.46 -9.82
C ILE A 154 -3.63 13.68 -10.67
N ARG A 155 -3.02 14.69 -10.06
CA ARG A 155 -2.60 15.91 -10.75
C ARG A 155 -1.58 15.60 -11.85
N ARG A 156 -0.55 14.81 -11.54
CA ARG A 156 0.48 14.40 -12.52
C ARG A 156 -0.14 13.58 -13.65
N GLU A 157 -0.96 12.57 -13.32
CA GLU A 157 -1.71 11.77 -14.29
C GLU A 157 -2.56 12.62 -15.25
N ALA A 158 -3.28 13.62 -14.71
CA ALA A 158 -4.08 14.53 -15.52
C ALA A 158 -3.22 15.34 -16.50
N ILE A 159 -2.10 15.91 -16.03
CA ILE A 159 -1.17 16.67 -16.88
C ILE A 159 -0.65 15.81 -18.04
N LEU A 160 -0.30 14.54 -17.80
CA LEU A 160 0.10 13.64 -18.89
C LEU A 160 -1.02 13.42 -19.90
N LYS A 161 -2.23 13.11 -19.42
CA LYS A 161 -3.37 12.84 -20.30
C LYS A 161 -3.74 14.07 -21.13
N ASP A 162 -3.68 15.25 -20.54
CA ASP A 162 -3.95 16.52 -21.22
C ASP A 162 -2.86 16.84 -22.26
N ALA A 163 -1.59 16.67 -21.90
CA ALA A 163 -0.48 16.88 -22.82
C ALA A 163 -0.55 15.94 -24.03
N LEU A 164 -1.04 14.72 -23.84
CA LEU A 164 -1.11 13.68 -24.87
C LEU A 164 -2.47 13.59 -25.58
N PHE A 165 -3.41 14.47 -25.25
CA PHE A 165 -4.81 14.37 -25.66
C PHE A 165 -5.01 14.21 -27.17
N VAL A 166 -4.22 14.91 -27.99
CA VAL A 166 -4.34 14.86 -29.46
C VAL A 166 -3.93 13.50 -30.06
N TRP A 167 -3.20 12.68 -29.31
CA TRP A 167 -2.80 11.32 -29.69
C TRP A 167 -3.63 10.24 -29.00
N GLN A 168 -4.79 10.61 -28.45
CA GLN A 168 -5.71 9.65 -27.84
C GLN A 168 -6.21 8.66 -28.90
N VAL A 169 -6.19 7.37 -28.54
CA VAL A 169 -6.64 6.26 -29.41
C VAL A 169 -7.69 5.44 -28.72
N GLU A 170 -8.42 4.63 -29.49
CA GLU A 170 -9.42 3.73 -28.93
C GLU A 170 -8.78 2.62 -28.08
N SER A 171 -9.40 2.36 -26.93
CA SER A 171 -9.00 1.31 -26.02
C SER A 171 -9.04 -0.10 -26.68
N PRO A 172 -8.06 -0.97 -26.41
CA PRO A 172 -7.91 -2.31 -27.00
C PRO A 172 -8.86 -3.37 -26.40
N TRP A 173 -9.97 -2.95 -25.78
CA TRP A 173 -10.96 -3.90 -25.26
C TRP A 173 -11.72 -4.60 -26.39
N LYS A 174 -11.96 -3.90 -27.51
CA LYS A 174 -12.64 -4.46 -28.70
C LYS A 174 -11.83 -5.57 -29.35
N SER A 175 -10.51 -5.47 -29.33
CA SER A 175 -9.57 -6.48 -29.82
C SER A 175 -9.35 -7.63 -28.81
N GLY A 176 -9.96 -7.57 -27.61
CA GLY A 176 -9.91 -8.65 -26.62
C GLY A 176 -8.60 -8.74 -25.84
N HIS A 177 -7.66 -7.82 -26.05
CA HIS A 177 -6.37 -7.80 -25.35
C HIS A 177 -6.49 -7.27 -23.92
N THR A 178 -7.51 -6.47 -23.62
CA THR A 178 -7.84 -6.04 -22.25
C THR A 178 -9.31 -6.29 -21.94
N ASN A 179 -9.65 -6.49 -20.67
CA ASN A 179 -11.07 -6.65 -20.28
C ASN A 179 -11.86 -5.35 -20.43
N TYR A 180 -13.14 -5.47 -20.79
CA TYR A 180 -14.07 -4.36 -20.78
C TYR A 180 -14.17 -3.75 -19.36
N GLY A 181 -14.09 -2.42 -19.26
CA GLY A 181 -14.16 -1.70 -17.99
C GLY A 181 -12.88 -1.70 -17.14
N ALA A 182 -11.81 -2.43 -17.53
CA ALA A 182 -10.62 -2.57 -16.68
C ALA A 182 -9.81 -1.26 -16.47
N GLY A 183 -10.02 -0.23 -17.29
CA GLY A 183 -9.48 1.09 -17.02
C GLY A 183 -9.66 2.08 -18.14
N GLY A 184 -10.83 2.74 -18.16
CA GLY A 184 -11.05 4.04 -18.80
C GLY A 184 -10.78 4.13 -20.31
N HIS A 185 -11.78 4.49 -21.10
CA HIS A 185 -11.62 4.66 -22.55
C HIS A 185 -10.74 5.87 -22.94
N LYS A 186 -10.56 6.83 -22.03
CA LYS A 186 -9.84 8.09 -22.28
C LYS A 186 -8.35 8.04 -21.90
N GLU A 187 -7.84 6.86 -21.60
CA GLU A 187 -6.52 6.66 -20.98
C GLU A 187 -5.52 5.96 -21.91
N TRP A 188 -5.86 5.87 -23.19
CA TRP A 188 -5.10 5.16 -24.21
C TRP A 188 -4.61 6.14 -25.27
N PHE A 189 -3.33 6.03 -25.62
CA PHE A 189 -2.64 6.95 -26.53
C PHE A 189 -1.75 6.17 -27.51
N ASP A 190 -1.37 6.81 -28.61
CA ASP A 190 -0.43 6.27 -29.57
C ASP A 190 0.95 6.01 -28.92
N SER A 191 1.51 4.81 -29.11
CA SER A 191 2.79 4.42 -28.49
C SER A 191 4.00 5.21 -28.98
N SER A 192 3.92 5.88 -30.14
CA SER A 192 4.97 6.79 -30.61
C SER A 192 5.23 7.94 -29.63
N GLN A 193 4.27 8.26 -28.77
CA GLN A 193 4.38 9.31 -27.76
C GLN A 193 4.97 8.85 -26.43
N MET A 194 5.41 7.59 -26.33
CA MET A 194 6.09 7.08 -25.14
C MET A 194 7.28 7.95 -24.69
N PRO A 195 8.19 8.42 -25.59
CA PRO A 195 9.31 9.27 -25.18
C PRO A 195 8.86 10.58 -24.52
N LEU A 196 7.86 11.25 -25.10
CA LEU A 196 7.28 12.48 -24.55
C LEU A 196 6.66 12.24 -23.17
N ALA A 197 5.93 11.14 -23.01
CA ALA A 197 5.32 10.78 -21.74
C ALA A 197 6.36 10.53 -20.64
N ILE A 198 7.45 9.83 -20.97
CA ILE A 198 8.58 9.59 -20.06
C ILE A 198 9.27 10.90 -19.69
N GLU A 199 9.53 11.77 -20.66
CA GLU A 199 10.17 13.08 -20.43
C GLU A 199 9.34 13.96 -19.48
N LEU A 200 8.03 14.03 -19.72
CA LEU A 200 7.11 14.75 -18.83
C LEU A 200 7.13 14.18 -17.41
N MET A 201 7.14 12.85 -17.26
CA MET A 201 7.22 12.23 -15.94
C MET A 201 8.53 12.54 -15.22
N ALA A 202 9.66 12.43 -15.93
CA ALA A 202 10.97 12.77 -15.39
C ALA A 202 11.07 14.25 -14.96
N SER A 203 10.34 15.15 -15.62
CA SER A 203 10.31 16.58 -15.26
C SER A 203 9.72 16.86 -13.87
N PHE A 204 8.82 16.00 -13.36
CA PHE A 204 8.20 16.21 -12.05
C PHE A 204 9.10 15.89 -10.87
N ASP A 205 10.04 14.96 -11.04
CA ASP A 205 10.89 14.44 -9.96
C ASP A 205 12.33 14.98 -10.02
N GLY A 206 12.59 15.91 -10.96
CA GLY A 206 13.93 16.36 -11.32
C GLY A 206 14.66 15.30 -12.14
N ALA A 207 15.73 15.71 -12.84
CA ALA A 207 16.46 14.89 -13.82
C ALA A 207 17.07 13.56 -13.29
N ALA A 208 16.86 13.19 -12.02
CA ALA A 208 17.50 12.06 -11.34
C ALA A 208 16.58 10.87 -11.04
N ALA A 209 15.25 10.96 -11.18
CA ALA A 209 14.36 9.84 -10.91
C ALA A 209 14.00 9.06 -12.19
N ALA A 210 14.76 8.00 -12.47
CA ALA A 210 14.37 7.03 -13.47
C ALA A 210 13.08 6.31 -13.03
N GLY A 211 12.14 6.12 -13.97
CA GLY A 211 10.96 5.30 -13.73
C GLY A 211 11.37 3.84 -13.47
N GLN A 212 10.66 3.17 -12.57
CA GLN A 212 10.83 1.74 -12.36
C GLN A 212 10.11 0.97 -13.48
N THR A 213 10.81 0.07 -14.14
CA THR A 213 10.18 -0.78 -15.17
C THR A 213 9.24 -1.80 -14.55
N LEU A 214 8.25 -2.25 -15.32
CA LEU A 214 7.32 -3.29 -14.88
C LEU A 214 8.05 -4.61 -14.58
N ARG A 215 9.09 -4.95 -15.35
CA ARG A 215 9.96 -6.11 -15.07
C ARG A 215 10.61 -6.01 -13.70
N GLU A 216 11.32 -4.93 -13.40
CA GLU A 216 12.02 -4.73 -12.13
C GLU A 216 11.03 -4.79 -10.96
N ALA A 217 9.89 -4.11 -11.09
CA ALA A 217 8.84 -4.11 -10.08
C ALA A 217 8.33 -5.53 -9.79
N LEU A 218 8.23 -6.37 -10.82
CA LEU A 218 7.78 -7.75 -10.69
C LEU A 218 8.79 -8.69 -10.06
N GLU A 219 10.06 -8.52 -10.39
CA GLU A 219 11.15 -9.27 -9.79
C GLU A 219 11.21 -8.97 -8.28
N ILE A 220 11.14 -7.70 -7.89
CA ILE A 220 11.07 -7.28 -6.48
C ILE A 220 9.84 -7.87 -5.79
N ALA A 221 8.66 -7.79 -6.42
CA ALA A 221 7.44 -8.33 -5.85
C ALA A 221 7.54 -9.85 -5.63
N SER A 222 8.14 -10.59 -6.56
CA SER A 222 8.32 -12.04 -6.45
C SER A 222 9.27 -12.47 -5.33
N GLN A 223 10.24 -11.62 -4.98
CA GLN A 223 11.16 -11.86 -3.86
C GLN A 223 10.54 -11.50 -2.50
N SER A 224 9.48 -10.69 -2.50
CA SER A 224 8.84 -10.16 -1.29
C SER A 224 7.64 -11.00 -0.82
N VAL A 225 7.20 -11.99 -1.62
CA VAL A 225 6.16 -12.94 -1.22
C VAL A 225 6.80 -13.99 -0.32
N ASN A 226 6.49 -13.92 0.97
CA ASN A 226 6.76 -15.01 1.91
C ASN A 226 5.89 -16.22 1.48
N PRO A 227 6.48 -17.38 1.13
CA PRO A 227 5.70 -18.54 0.68
C PRO A 227 4.70 -19.07 1.72
N ASP A 228 4.82 -18.65 2.98
CA ASP A 228 3.92 -19.04 4.08
C ASP A 228 2.57 -18.29 4.11
N LEU A 229 2.27 -17.43 3.13
CA LEU A 229 1.02 -16.64 3.06
C LEU A 229 0.21 -16.86 1.76
N LEU A 230 0.44 -17.98 1.07
CA LEU A 230 -0.42 -18.48 -0.03
C LEU A 230 -1.22 -19.70 0.40
#